data_AF-A0A842LV68-F1
#
_entry.id   AF-A0A842LV68-F1
#
_cell.length_a   1.000
_cell.length_b   1.000
_cell.length_c   1.000
_cell.angle_alpha   90.00
_cell.angle_beta   90.00
_cell.angle_gamma   90.00
#
_symmetry.space_group_name_H-M   'P 1'
#
loop_
_entity.id
_entity.type
_entity.pdbx_description
1 polymer ?
#
loop_
_entity_poly.entity_id
_entity_poly.type
_entity_poly.pdbx_seq_one_letter_code
_entity_poly.pdbx_strand_id
1 'polypeptide(L)'
;MQVKLTYKFRLYPKPEHEERLLETLELCRQTYNYFLGQWNGKENIPGRLELQSQLPRLKREKPELARVYSKVLQMVLYQLYSNLRALSQLKKKGKKVGRLRFKGKGWYKTFIYNQSGFKLIKTEKRLGILHLSKIGDIPIRVHRPVEGSIKQVIVKRHNSGKWFACICVEKEVEVKREEPMRVVGIDVGIRYFLTDTDRRQIENPRFYEKTLERIRVLQHWLSRRRRGSNYEKTKIKLAKAYERLVSQRDDFLHKLSKFYVKNYDVICVEDLQIKNMVRNHNLSQKILDASWGKFIRLLHEKAERAACVRVVVDVPPKGTSEGLSYNNPYRDFISACRIKMRGWGSPDPPAEAEPLLVEIPASSIIEAGSPQPSGVGSSRPRRVWNIGYGSLSKERFLTLMKAHNINIIVDVRRWPTSKIDHFKKENLESLLQGAGIKYVWLGHKLGGFRKGGYRKFMDSPEFDEGIRNLISLSESGNLCILCLEPDPKRCHRRYIIERLSSLGFDISNIEY
;
A
#
# COMPACT_ATOMS: atom_id res chain seq x y z
N MET A 1 -19.10 8.60 8.94
CA MET A 1 -18.43 7.65 9.86
C MET A 1 -17.35 8.39 10.63
N GLN A 2 -17.25 8.23 11.95
CA GLN A 2 -16.19 8.85 12.74
C GLN A 2 -14.95 7.95 12.75
N VAL A 3 -13.81 8.46 12.28
CA VAL A 3 -12.56 7.70 12.18
C VAL A 3 -11.50 8.32 13.08
N LYS A 4 -10.76 7.47 13.80
CA LYS A 4 -9.62 7.86 14.62
C LYS A 4 -8.33 7.63 13.86
N LEU A 5 -7.63 8.71 13.52
CA LEU A 5 -6.37 8.66 12.77
C LEU A 5 -5.20 9.06 13.66
N THR A 6 -4.03 8.48 13.41
CA THR A 6 -2.80 8.85 14.13
C THR A 6 -1.72 9.32 13.15
N TYR A 7 -1.32 10.58 13.28
CA TYR A 7 -0.26 11.19 12.50
C TYR A 7 1.06 11.14 13.27
N LYS A 8 2.00 10.32 12.79
CA LYS A 8 3.37 10.29 13.33
C LYS A 8 4.26 11.36 12.66
N PHE A 9 4.88 12.22 13.46
CA PHE A 9 5.81 13.27 13.06
C PHE A 9 7.10 13.24 13.88
N ARG A 10 8.18 13.73 13.26
CA ARG A 10 9.51 13.81 13.88
C ARG A 10 9.62 15.08 14.73
N LEU A 11 10.09 14.94 15.96
CA LEU A 11 10.46 16.05 16.83
C LEU A 11 11.97 16.30 16.80
N TYR A 12 12.35 17.56 16.96
CA TYR A 12 13.73 18.05 17.01
C TYR A 12 13.90 18.92 18.26
N PRO A 13 13.87 18.33 19.47
CA PRO A 13 14.04 19.08 20.70
C PRO A 13 15.45 19.71 20.76
N LYS A 14 15.52 20.92 21.30
CA LYS A 14 16.77 21.54 21.77
C LYS A 14 17.27 20.78 23.01
N PRO A 15 18.56 20.88 23.39
CA PRO A 15 19.12 20.16 24.54
C PRO A 15 18.28 20.32 25.83
N GLU A 16 17.88 21.54 26.17
CA GLU A 16 17.04 21.85 27.34
C GLU A 16 15.67 21.14 27.29
N HIS A 17 15.03 21.13 26.11
CA HIS A 17 13.77 20.43 25.93
C HIS A 17 13.96 18.90 25.98
N GLU A 18 15.07 18.37 25.45
CA GLU A 18 15.38 16.95 25.52
C GLU A 18 15.59 16.49 26.96
N GLU A 19 16.25 17.29 27.79
CA GLU A 19 16.41 17.00 29.22
C GLU A 19 15.06 16.90 29.93
N ARG A 20 14.17 17.90 29.76
CA ARG A 20 12.81 17.87 30.32
C ARG A 20 11.98 16.69 29.81
N LEU A 21 12.13 16.32 28.54
CA LEU A 21 11.48 15.15 27.95
C LEU A 21 11.96 13.83 28.58
N LEU A 22 13.26 13.72 28.85
CA LEU A 22 13.86 12.57 29.51
C LEU A 22 13.46 12.49 30.99
N GLU A 23 13.46 13.62 31.69
CA GLU A 23 12.98 13.72 33.07
C GLU A 23 11.50 13.30 33.17
N THR A 24 10.67 13.80 32.26
CA THR A 24 9.24 13.41 32.18
C THR A 24 9.07 11.90 32.04
N LEU A 25 9.85 11.24 31.15
CA LEU A 25 9.80 9.78 31.00
C LEU A 25 10.20 9.05 32.29
N GLU A 26 11.19 9.56 33.00
CA GLU A 26 11.68 8.97 34.25
C GLU A 26 10.64 9.12 35.37
N LEU A 27 10.02 10.29 35.52
CA LEU A 27 8.95 10.52 36.50
C LEU A 27 7.70 9.69 36.18
N CYS A 28 7.38 9.50 34.89
CA CYS A 28 6.33 8.58 34.47
C CYS A 28 6.67 7.12 34.82
N ARG A 29 7.94 6.70 34.64
CA ARG A 29 8.41 5.36 35.02
C ARG A 29 8.28 5.12 36.52
N GLN A 30 8.69 6.09 37.33
CA GLN A 30 8.60 6.02 38.79
C GLN A 30 7.15 5.92 39.26
N THR A 31 6.28 6.77 38.72
CA THR A 31 4.83 6.73 38.97
C THR A 31 4.26 5.36 38.60
N TYR A 32 4.55 4.86 37.39
CA TYR A 32 4.10 3.54 36.94
C TYR A 32 4.55 2.43 37.91
N ASN A 33 5.84 2.43 38.30
CA ASN A 33 6.39 1.39 39.15
C ASN A 33 5.86 1.45 40.58
N TYR A 34 5.64 2.65 41.13
CA TYR A 34 5.06 2.84 42.46
C TYR A 34 3.68 2.17 42.54
N PHE A 35 2.77 2.54 41.63
CA PHE A 35 1.43 1.96 41.61
C PHE A 35 1.43 0.50 41.16
N LEU A 36 2.34 0.10 40.27
CA LEU A 36 2.49 -1.31 39.93
C LEU A 36 2.85 -2.14 41.15
N GLY A 37 3.81 -1.69 41.98
CA GLY A 37 4.19 -2.40 43.21
C GLY A 37 3.03 -2.62 44.18
N GLN A 38 2.10 -1.67 44.24
CA GLN A 38 0.93 -1.75 45.12
C GLN A 38 -0.16 -2.71 44.61
N TRP A 39 -0.34 -2.81 43.29
CA TRP A 39 -1.54 -3.44 42.69
C TRP A 39 -1.26 -4.67 41.83
N ASN A 40 0.00 -4.96 41.48
CA ASN A 40 0.33 -6.07 40.61
C ASN A 40 -0.04 -7.41 41.24
N GLY A 41 -0.99 -8.13 40.64
CA GLY A 41 -1.45 -9.45 41.07
C GLY A 41 -2.35 -9.46 42.30
N LYS A 42 -2.90 -8.32 42.70
CA LYS A 42 -4.07 -8.27 43.59
C LYS A 42 -5.34 -8.60 42.80
N GLU A 43 -6.31 -9.23 43.46
CA GLU A 43 -7.58 -9.59 42.83
C GLU A 43 -8.50 -8.38 42.66
N ASN A 44 -8.59 -7.55 43.70
CA ASN A 44 -9.38 -6.33 43.72
C ASN A 44 -8.49 -5.12 43.45
N ILE A 45 -8.48 -4.68 42.20
CA ILE A 45 -7.76 -3.47 41.76
C ILE A 45 -8.75 -2.30 41.82
N PRO A 46 -8.35 -1.16 42.40
CA PRO A 46 -9.15 0.05 42.46
C PRO A 46 -9.65 0.49 41.10
N GLY A 47 -10.77 1.22 41.11
CA GLY A 47 -11.27 1.88 39.91
C GLY A 47 -10.24 2.83 39.31
N ARG A 48 -10.34 3.10 38.01
CA ARG A 48 -9.45 4.07 37.31
C ARG A 48 -9.38 5.42 38.04
N LEU A 49 -10.55 5.96 38.42
CA LEU A 49 -10.65 7.27 39.06
C LEU A 49 -10.04 7.25 40.47
N GLU A 50 -10.22 6.14 41.18
CA GLU A 50 -9.66 5.91 42.51
C GLU A 50 -8.12 5.80 42.49
N LEU A 51 -7.54 5.16 41.47
CA LEU A 51 -6.08 5.20 41.29
C LEU A 51 -5.60 6.63 41.03
N GLN A 52 -6.33 7.39 40.22
CA GLN A 52 -5.96 8.77 39.88
C GLN A 52 -6.11 9.73 41.07
N SER A 53 -7.06 9.50 41.97
CA SER A 53 -7.25 10.32 43.17
C SER A 53 -6.11 10.18 44.19
N GLN A 54 -5.26 9.16 44.06
CA GLN A 54 -4.07 8.97 44.90
C GLN A 54 -2.87 9.82 44.43
N LEU A 55 -2.88 10.37 43.20
CA LEU A 55 -1.79 11.20 42.68
C LEU A 55 -1.47 12.45 43.52
N PRO A 56 -2.45 13.21 44.04
CA PRO A 56 -2.17 14.37 44.88
C PRO A 56 -1.39 14.01 46.15
N ARG A 57 -1.69 12.87 46.79
CA ARG A 57 -0.92 12.38 47.93
C ARG A 57 0.52 12.07 47.50
N LEU A 58 0.70 11.32 46.43
CA LEU A 58 2.04 10.98 45.93
C LEU A 58 2.86 12.22 45.54
N LYS A 59 2.21 13.27 45.02
CA LYS A 59 2.88 14.55 44.71
C LYS A 59 3.33 15.32 45.95
N ARG A 60 2.65 15.16 47.10
CA ARG A 60 3.11 15.73 48.37
C ARG A 60 4.34 14.97 48.89
N GLU A 61 4.33 13.65 48.77
CA GLU A 61 5.45 12.78 49.15
C GLU A 61 6.66 12.95 48.20
N LYS A 62 6.40 13.25 46.92
CA LYS A 62 7.39 13.41 45.85
C LYS A 62 7.15 14.69 45.03
N PRO A 63 7.63 15.84 45.52
CA PRO A 63 7.39 17.14 44.88
C PRO A 63 7.88 17.22 43.42
N GLU A 64 8.88 16.43 43.03
CA GLU A 64 9.39 16.35 41.66
C GLU A 64 8.32 15.97 40.64
N LEU A 65 7.28 15.22 41.04
CA LEU A 65 6.16 14.86 40.17
C LEU A 65 5.31 16.08 39.75
N ALA A 66 5.41 17.21 40.45
CA ALA A 66 4.73 18.45 40.06
C ALA A 66 5.33 19.07 38.78
N ARG A 67 6.57 18.68 38.41
CA ARG A 67 7.20 19.07 37.14
C ARG A 67 6.49 18.46 35.93
N VAL A 68 5.81 17.33 36.10
CA VAL A 68 5.04 16.69 35.02
C VAL A 68 3.61 17.23 34.99
N TYR A 69 3.12 17.53 33.79
CA TYR A 69 1.73 17.92 33.60
C TYR A 69 0.78 16.85 34.16
N SER A 70 -0.20 17.26 34.96
CA SER A 70 -1.04 16.35 35.77
C SER A 70 -1.73 15.28 34.94
N LYS A 71 -2.28 15.63 33.76
CA LYS A 71 -2.93 14.68 32.87
C LYS A 71 -1.99 13.60 32.34
N VAL A 72 -0.70 13.91 32.18
CA VAL A 72 0.28 12.89 31.75
C VAL A 72 0.40 11.79 32.80
N LEU A 73 0.52 12.15 34.08
CA LEU A 73 0.56 11.18 35.18
C LEU A 73 -0.77 10.40 35.31
N GLN A 74 -1.90 11.07 35.12
CA GLN A 74 -3.21 10.39 35.07
C GLN A 74 -3.28 9.36 33.93
N MET A 75 -2.68 9.65 32.78
CA MET A 75 -2.60 8.70 31.65
C MET A 75 -1.67 7.52 31.93
N VAL A 76 -0.60 7.71 32.73
CA VAL A 76 0.22 6.59 33.21
C VAL A 76 -0.63 5.60 34.01
N LEU A 77 -1.46 6.09 34.92
CA LEU A 77 -2.35 5.26 35.73
C LEU A 77 -3.49 4.64 34.92
N TYR A 78 -4.03 5.38 33.94
CA TYR A 78 -5.00 4.83 33.00
C TYR A 78 -4.43 3.62 32.25
N GLN A 79 -3.22 3.74 31.72
CA GLN A 79 -2.57 2.64 31.00
C GLN A 79 -2.28 1.45 31.92
N LEU A 80 -1.83 1.70 33.16
CA LEU A 80 -1.61 0.67 34.16
C LEU A 80 -2.91 -0.08 34.49
N TYR A 81 -3.98 0.66 34.80
CA TYR A 81 -5.32 0.11 35.06
C TYR A 81 -5.82 -0.75 33.89
N SER A 82 -5.75 -0.22 32.67
CA SER A 82 -6.18 -0.93 31.47
C SER A 82 -5.41 -2.25 31.28
N ASN A 83 -4.08 -2.22 31.47
CA ASN A 83 -3.24 -3.43 31.36
C ASN A 83 -3.58 -4.47 32.44
N LEU A 84 -3.76 -4.04 33.69
CA LEU A 84 -4.12 -4.95 34.79
C LEU A 84 -5.51 -5.57 34.58
N ARG A 85 -6.49 -4.77 34.15
CA ARG A 85 -7.85 -5.23 33.83
C ARG A 85 -7.84 -6.24 32.69
N ALA A 86 -7.08 -5.98 31.63
CA ALA A 86 -6.94 -6.91 30.51
C ALA A 86 -6.34 -8.26 30.94
N LEU A 87 -5.32 -8.26 31.81
CA LEU A 87 -4.76 -9.49 32.37
C LEU A 87 -5.76 -10.25 33.23
N SER A 88 -6.50 -9.56 34.09
CA SER A 88 -7.56 -10.16 34.91
C SER A 88 -8.65 -10.81 34.04
N GLN A 89 -9.10 -10.13 32.99
CA GLN A 89 -10.08 -10.68 32.04
C GLN A 89 -9.55 -11.91 31.30
N LEU A 90 -8.28 -11.93 30.90
CA LEU A 90 -7.67 -13.09 30.26
C LEU A 90 -7.53 -14.27 31.22
N LYS A 91 -7.20 -14.02 32.50
CA LYS A 91 -7.20 -15.05 33.56
C LYS A 91 -8.59 -15.65 33.75
N LYS A 92 -9.63 -14.82 33.82
CA LYS A 92 -11.04 -15.26 33.92
C LYS A 92 -11.47 -16.10 32.71
N LYS A 93 -10.92 -15.84 31.52
CA LYS A 93 -11.13 -16.65 30.32
C LYS A 93 -10.26 -17.92 30.26
N GLY A 94 -9.68 -18.35 31.38
CA GLY A 94 -8.88 -19.59 31.47
C GLY A 94 -7.50 -19.53 30.80
N LYS A 95 -7.03 -18.37 30.34
CA LYS A 95 -5.71 -18.27 29.70
C LYS A 95 -4.60 -18.20 30.75
N LYS A 96 -3.49 -18.91 30.51
CA LYS A 96 -2.25 -18.77 31.30
C LYS A 96 -1.68 -17.37 31.12
N VAL A 97 -1.80 -16.53 32.15
CA VAL A 97 -1.31 -15.14 32.13
C VAL A 97 -0.19 -14.93 33.16
N GLY A 98 0.83 -14.17 32.75
CA GLY A 98 1.89 -13.71 33.66
C GLY A 98 1.52 -12.41 34.38
N ARG A 99 2.46 -11.89 35.19
CA ARG A 99 2.33 -10.59 35.86
C ARG A 99 3.01 -9.48 35.06
N LEU A 100 2.59 -8.24 35.31
CA LEU A 100 3.30 -7.08 34.77
C LEU A 100 4.67 -6.95 35.45
N ARG A 101 5.65 -6.49 34.70
CA ARG A 101 7.03 -6.28 35.18
C ARG A 101 7.29 -4.81 35.45
N PHE A 102 8.07 -4.54 36.50
CA PHE A 102 8.66 -3.23 36.75
C PHE A 102 9.45 -2.75 35.53
N LYS A 103 9.42 -1.44 35.29
CA LYS A 103 10.15 -0.81 34.19
C LYS A 103 11.51 -0.34 34.70
N GLY A 104 12.58 -0.90 34.15
CA GLY A 104 13.95 -0.46 34.41
C GLY A 104 14.24 0.93 33.84
N LYS A 105 15.33 1.55 34.28
CA LYS A 105 15.76 2.88 33.80
C LYS A 105 15.86 2.89 32.27
N GLY A 106 15.24 3.89 31.65
CA GLY A 106 15.22 4.03 30.19
C GLY A 106 14.33 3.04 29.43
N TRP A 107 13.57 2.15 30.09
CA TRP A 107 12.60 1.26 29.43
C TRP A 107 11.26 1.94 29.15
N TYR A 108 10.93 2.99 29.91
CA TYR A 108 9.76 3.81 29.66
C TYR A 108 10.07 4.79 28.52
N LYS A 109 9.31 4.71 27.43
CA LYS A 109 9.64 5.40 26.16
C LYS A 109 8.52 6.30 25.63
N THR A 110 7.38 6.32 26.31
CA THR A 110 6.19 6.97 25.80
C THR A 110 5.44 7.64 26.93
N PHE A 111 5.00 8.87 26.74
CA PHE A 111 4.02 9.52 27.61
C PHE A 111 2.94 10.19 26.75
N ILE A 112 1.78 10.46 27.35
CA ILE A 112 0.57 10.86 26.63
C ILE A 112 0.01 12.14 27.21
N TYR A 113 -0.22 13.13 26.34
CA TYR A 113 -1.07 14.27 26.62
C TYR A 113 -2.44 14.02 26.02
N ASN A 114 -3.51 14.09 26.82
CA ASN A 114 -4.89 13.90 26.36
C ASN A 114 -5.72 15.16 26.65
N GLN A 115 -6.64 15.50 25.74
CA GLN A 115 -7.59 16.62 25.81
C GLN A 115 -6.99 18.04 25.87
N SER A 116 -5.91 18.26 26.63
CA SER A 116 -5.33 19.58 26.89
C SER A 116 -3.83 19.49 27.18
N GLY A 117 -3.19 20.66 27.30
CA GLY A 117 -1.76 20.77 27.62
C GLY A 117 -0.83 20.61 26.42
N PHE A 118 -1.37 20.72 25.21
CA PHE A 118 -0.62 20.71 23.97
C PHE A 118 -1.24 21.68 22.95
N LYS A 119 -0.40 22.26 22.09
CA LYS A 119 -0.84 23.06 20.94
C LYS A 119 0.08 22.79 19.75
N LEU A 120 -0.52 22.50 18.60
CA LEU A 120 0.22 22.38 17.34
C LEU A 120 0.14 23.71 16.60
N ILE A 121 1.29 24.37 16.43
CA ILE A 121 1.41 25.67 15.78
C ILE A 121 2.13 25.45 14.44
N LYS A 122 1.45 25.76 13.34
CA LYS A 122 2.08 25.81 12.03
C LYS A 122 2.87 27.11 11.92
N THR A 123 4.03 27.04 11.30
CA THR A 123 4.89 28.18 11.00
C THR A 123 5.13 28.21 9.50
N GLU A 124 5.53 29.35 8.95
CA GLU A 124 5.94 29.47 7.54
C GLU A 124 7.29 28.78 7.27
N LYS A 125 8.00 28.40 8.35
CA LYS A 125 9.29 27.71 8.27
C LYS A 125 9.10 26.22 8.00
N ARG A 126 10.20 25.55 7.62
CA ARG A 126 10.26 24.09 7.42
C ARG A 126 9.76 23.27 8.63
N LEU A 127 9.90 23.79 9.84
CA LEU A 127 9.50 23.13 11.09
C LEU A 127 8.41 23.95 11.77
N GLY A 128 7.27 23.31 12.03
CA GLY A 128 6.27 23.84 12.94
C GLY A 128 6.71 23.71 14.40
N ILE A 129 5.83 24.10 15.32
CA ILE A 129 6.07 24.06 16.77
C ILE A 129 4.99 23.20 17.43
N LEU A 130 5.41 22.25 18.27
CA LEU A 130 4.54 21.54 19.19
C LEU A 130 4.80 22.07 20.60
N HIS A 131 3.89 22.87 21.11
CA HIS A 131 3.88 23.29 22.51
C HIS A 131 3.38 22.15 23.38
N LEU A 132 4.08 21.85 24.47
CA LEU A 132 3.65 20.91 25.52
C LEU A 132 3.79 21.58 26.89
N SER A 133 2.72 21.59 27.68
CA SER A 133 2.72 22.19 29.01
C SER A 133 3.78 21.53 29.90
N LYS A 134 4.51 22.35 30.68
CA LYS A 134 5.67 21.96 31.51
C LYS A 134 6.92 21.50 30.76
N ILE A 135 6.89 21.45 29.42
CA ILE A 135 8.08 21.12 28.61
C ILE A 135 8.51 22.35 27.79
N GLY A 136 7.57 22.97 27.07
CA GLY A 136 7.80 24.13 26.21
C GLY A 136 7.58 23.83 24.73
N ASP A 137 8.17 24.67 23.89
CA ASP A 137 7.98 24.69 22.44
C ASP A 137 9.02 23.83 21.71
N ILE A 138 8.56 22.72 21.13
CA ILE A 138 9.43 21.75 20.47
C ILE A 138 9.27 21.84 18.95
N PRO A 139 10.36 22.06 18.19
CA PRO A 139 10.31 21.99 16.74
C PRO A 139 9.83 20.62 16.23
N ILE A 140 8.88 20.63 15.30
CA ILE A 140 8.23 19.44 14.74
C ILE A 140 8.17 19.50 13.22
N ARG A 141 8.53 18.41 12.53
CA ARG A 141 8.43 18.31 11.07
C ARG A 141 7.07 17.74 10.66
N VAL A 142 6.12 18.65 10.47
CA VAL A 142 4.77 18.36 9.95
C VAL A 142 4.82 18.34 8.42
N HIS A 143 5.07 17.16 7.85
CA HIS A 143 5.24 16.96 6.40
C HIS A 143 3.93 16.56 5.69
N ARG A 144 2.79 16.61 6.39
CA ARG A 144 1.44 16.42 5.83
C ARG A 144 0.44 17.14 6.74
N PRO A 145 -0.65 17.72 6.21
CA PRO A 145 -1.65 18.40 7.02
C PRO A 145 -2.29 17.44 8.01
N VAL A 146 -2.60 17.98 9.20
CA VAL A 146 -3.37 17.29 10.23
C VAL A 146 -4.81 17.75 10.07
N GLU A 147 -5.69 16.82 9.72
CA GLU A 147 -7.11 17.08 9.45
C GLU A 147 -7.96 16.50 10.58
N GLY A 148 -8.97 17.25 11.04
CA GLY A 148 -9.83 16.86 12.15
C GLY A 148 -9.39 17.41 13.50
N SER A 149 -10.11 17.01 14.55
CA SER A 149 -9.89 17.52 15.90
C SER A 149 -8.82 16.70 16.63
N ILE A 150 -7.77 17.37 17.15
CA ILE A 150 -6.72 16.68 17.88
C ILE A 150 -7.23 16.32 19.28
N LYS A 151 -7.27 15.02 19.60
CA LYS A 151 -7.70 14.53 20.92
C LYS A 151 -6.54 14.25 21.86
N GLN A 152 -5.40 13.85 21.29
CA GLN A 152 -4.28 13.34 22.06
C GLN A 152 -2.97 13.50 21.30
N VAL A 153 -1.89 13.75 22.04
CA VAL A 153 -0.51 13.71 21.54
C VAL A 153 0.28 12.70 22.35
N ILE A 154 0.77 11.67 21.68
CA ILE A 154 1.68 10.69 22.27
C ILE A 154 3.11 11.08 21.89
N VAL A 155 3.94 11.36 22.88
CA VAL A 155 5.36 11.59 22.63
C VAL A 155 6.12 10.31 22.89
N LYS A 156 6.90 9.87 21.90
CA LYS A 156 7.62 8.59 21.92
C LYS A 156 9.10 8.79 21.60
N ARG A 157 9.97 8.20 22.42
CA ARG A 157 11.40 8.11 22.19
C ARG A 157 11.76 6.74 21.60
N HIS A 158 12.40 6.73 20.45
CA HIS A 158 13.00 5.53 19.87
C HIS A 158 14.35 5.20 20.53
N ASN A 159 14.77 3.93 20.47
CA ASN A 159 16.07 3.50 21.00
C ASN A 159 17.27 4.12 20.28
N SER A 160 17.06 4.66 19.08
CA SER A 160 18.05 5.45 18.34
C SER A 160 18.29 6.85 18.90
N GLY A 161 17.54 7.27 19.94
CA GLY A 161 17.53 8.62 20.52
C GLY A 161 16.46 9.53 19.90
N LYS A 162 15.82 9.08 18.84
CA LYS A 162 14.88 9.88 18.05
C LYS A 162 13.51 10.06 18.74
N TRP A 163 13.08 11.31 18.96
CA TRP A 163 11.73 11.70 19.41
C TRP A 163 10.66 11.84 18.32
N PHE A 164 9.47 11.30 18.54
CA PHE A 164 8.33 11.43 17.64
C PHE A 164 7.08 11.86 18.41
N ALA A 165 6.24 12.65 17.76
CA ALA A 165 4.88 12.94 18.22
C ALA A 165 3.90 12.14 17.35
N CYS A 166 3.06 11.33 17.97
CA CYS A 166 1.90 10.71 17.34
C CYS A 166 0.66 11.50 17.74
N ILE A 167 0.14 12.28 16.80
CA ILE A 167 -1.01 13.15 16.96
C ILE A 167 -2.26 12.36 16.59
N CYS A 168 -3.08 12.04 17.59
CA CYS A 168 -4.33 11.30 17.43
C CYS A 168 -5.47 12.29 17.19
N VAL A 169 -6.14 12.13 16.05
CA VAL A 169 -7.23 12.99 15.61
C VAL A 169 -8.52 12.20 15.40
N GLU A 170 -9.64 12.86 15.63
CA GLU A 170 -10.95 12.40 15.20
C GLU A 170 -11.37 13.20 13.97
N LYS A 171 -11.73 12.49 12.91
CA LYS A 171 -12.19 13.04 11.63
C LYS A 171 -13.50 12.35 11.24
N GLU A 172 -14.46 13.14 10.78
CA GLU A 172 -15.64 12.63 10.11
C GLU A 172 -15.33 12.40 8.63
N VAL A 173 -15.71 11.22 8.15
CA VAL A 173 -15.52 10.84 6.76
C VAL A 173 -16.88 10.48 6.17
N GLU A 174 -17.20 11.10 5.05
CA GLU A 174 -18.35 10.77 4.22
C GLU A 174 -18.13 9.43 3.53
N VAL A 175 -19.11 8.55 3.61
CA VAL A 175 -19.04 7.22 2.99
C VAL A 175 -19.69 7.30 1.62
N LYS A 176 -18.90 7.20 0.55
CA LYS A 176 -19.45 7.09 -0.81
C LYS A 176 -19.78 5.64 -1.10
N ARG A 177 -21.02 5.39 -1.54
CA ARG A 177 -21.58 4.05 -1.75
C ARG A 177 -21.92 3.83 -3.23
N GLU A 178 -20.91 3.93 -4.11
CA GLU A 178 -21.05 3.59 -5.54
C GLU A 178 -20.80 2.10 -5.76
N GLU A 179 -21.55 1.47 -6.67
CA GLU A 179 -21.33 0.07 -7.03
C GLU A 179 -19.88 -0.18 -7.46
N PRO A 180 -19.21 -1.21 -6.90
CA PRO A 180 -17.79 -1.42 -7.15
C PRO A 180 -17.56 -1.83 -8.61
N MET A 181 -16.70 -1.11 -9.32
CA MET A 181 -16.36 -1.37 -10.72
C MET A 181 -15.08 -2.19 -10.85
N ARG A 182 -14.19 -2.14 -9.85
CA ARG A 182 -12.86 -2.77 -9.91
C ARG A 182 -12.58 -3.67 -8.71
N VAL A 183 -12.37 -4.95 -8.99
CA VAL A 183 -12.11 -5.99 -7.99
C VAL A 183 -10.82 -6.74 -8.31
N VAL A 184 -9.96 -6.87 -7.30
CA VAL A 184 -8.67 -7.57 -7.41
C VAL A 184 -8.51 -8.63 -6.34
N GLY A 185 -7.98 -9.79 -6.71
CA GLY A 185 -7.49 -10.80 -5.77
C GLY A 185 -5.98 -10.67 -5.61
N ILE A 186 -5.48 -10.82 -4.38
CA ILE A 186 -4.06 -10.74 -4.05
C ILE A 186 -3.65 -12.04 -3.34
N ASP A 187 -2.75 -12.79 -3.98
CA ASP A 187 -2.02 -13.88 -3.34
C ASP A 187 -0.69 -13.33 -2.80
N VAL A 188 -0.37 -13.56 -1.52
CA VAL A 188 0.88 -13.08 -0.91
C VAL A 188 1.86 -14.23 -0.71
N GLY A 189 3.13 -13.99 -1.02
CA GLY A 189 4.13 -15.05 -1.12
C GLY A 189 5.52 -14.68 -0.60
N ILE A 190 6.39 -15.70 -0.56
CA ILE A 190 7.81 -15.52 -0.20
C ILE A 190 8.66 -15.30 -1.46
N ARG A 191 8.35 -16.00 -2.57
CA ARG A 191 9.06 -15.91 -3.85
C ARG A 191 8.90 -14.50 -4.43
N TYR A 192 7.66 -14.09 -4.68
CA TYR A 192 7.23 -12.71 -4.89
C TYR A 192 6.49 -12.24 -3.66
N PHE A 193 6.56 -10.93 -3.37
CA PHE A 193 5.85 -10.37 -2.23
C PHE A 193 4.34 -10.61 -2.34
N LEU A 194 3.79 -10.39 -3.54
CA LEU A 194 2.44 -10.74 -3.91
C LEU A 194 2.30 -10.93 -5.42
N THR A 195 1.25 -11.64 -5.82
CA THR A 195 0.74 -11.73 -7.20
C THR A 195 -0.73 -11.31 -7.21
N ASP A 196 -1.15 -10.49 -8.18
CA ASP A 196 -2.54 -10.04 -8.31
C ASP A 196 -3.26 -10.58 -9.56
N THR A 197 -4.59 -10.48 -9.57
CA THR A 197 -5.44 -10.92 -10.70
C THR A 197 -5.27 -10.10 -11.98
N ASP A 198 -4.58 -8.96 -11.90
CA ASP A 198 -4.21 -8.13 -13.06
C ASP A 198 -2.82 -8.52 -13.59
N ARG A 199 -2.32 -9.70 -13.19
CA ARG A 199 -1.06 -10.33 -13.65
C ARG A 199 0.21 -9.65 -13.14
N ARG A 200 0.15 -8.79 -12.11
CA ARG A 200 1.34 -8.17 -11.53
C ARG A 200 1.97 -9.09 -10.50
N GLN A 201 3.27 -9.31 -10.60
CA GLN A 201 4.09 -9.98 -9.61
C GLN A 201 5.04 -9.00 -8.96
N ILE A 202 4.80 -8.66 -7.70
CA ILE A 202 5.62 -7.69 -6.98
C ILE A 202 6.84 -8.40 -6.40
N GLU A 203 8.03 -7.95 -6.75
CA GLU A 203 9.28 -8.48 -6.19
C GLU A 203 9.27 -8.40 -4.65
N ASN A 204 9.76 -9.45 -3.99
CA ASN A 204 10.03 -9.39 -2.57
C ASN A 204 11.35 -8.66 -2.30
N PRO A 205 11.36 -7.46 -1.67
CA PRO A 205 12.58 -6.68 -1.50
C PRO A 205 13.62 -7.31 -0.55
N ARG A 206 13.20 -8.27 0.30
CA ARG A 206 14.03 -8.99 1.28
C ARG A 206 14.92 -8.05 2.12
N PHE A 207 14.31 -6.99 2.65
CA PHE A 207 15.03 -5.93 3.37
C PHE A 207 15.85 -6.46 4.54
N TYR A 208 15.34 -7.48 5.26
CA TYR A 208 16.05 -8.05 6.40
C TYR A 208 17.29 -8.79 5.97
N GLU A 209 17.21 -9.63 4.93
CA GLU A 209 18.36 -10.38 4.40
C GLU A 209 19.50 -9.42 4.02
N LYS A 210 19.18 -8.33 3.29
CA LYS A 210 20.15 -7.30 2.88
C LYS A 210 20.80 -6.55 4.06
N THR A 211 20.10 -6.45 5.20
CA THR A 211 20.59 -5.71 6.39
C THR A 211 21.18 -6.63 7.46
N LEU A 212 21.03 -7.95 7.30
CA LEU A 212 21.28 -8.95 8.33
C LEU A 212 22.73 -8.96 8.78
N GLU A 213 23.66 -8.90 7.83
CA GLU A 213 25.09 -8.97 8.12
C GLU A 213 25.53 -7.82 9.03
N ARG A 214 25.11 -6.60 8.68
CA ARG A 214 25.36 -5.43 9.53
C ARG A 214 24.75 -5.57 10.92
N ILE A 215 23.55 -6.13 11.04
CA ILE A 215 22.89 -6.35 12.33
C ILE A 215 23.66 -7.39 13.15
N ARG A 216 24.10 -8.50 12.55
CA ARG A 216 24.90 -9.55 13.20
C ARG A 216 26.21 -9.00 13.74
N VAL A 217 26.97 -8.26 12.93
CA VAL A 217 28.23 -7.62 13.35
C VAL A 217 27.98 -6.68 14.54
N LEU A 218 26.94 -5.84 14.48
CA LEU A 218 26.61 -4.92 15.57
C LEU A 218 26.15 -5.65 16.85
N GLN A 219 25.41 -6.75 16.73
CA GLN A 219 25.02 -7.59 17.87
C GLN A 219 26.24 -8.27 18.51
N HIS A 220 27.15 -8.81 17.69
CA HIS A 220 28.39 -9.43 18.14
C HIS A 220 29.30 -8.44 18.88
N TRP A 221 29.47 -7.24 18.34
CA TRP A 221 30.21 -6.19 19.03
C TRP A 221 29.51 -5.75 20.32
N LEU A 222 28.17 -5.72 20.34
CA LEU A 222 27.43 -5.34 21.53
C LEU A 222 27.58 -6.37 22.65
N SER A 223 27.55 -7.67 22.34
CA SER A 223 27.64 -8.75 23.34
C SER A 223 29.01 -8.81 24.01
N ARG A 224 30.09 -8.54 23.25
CA ARG A 224 31.47 -8.56 23.76
C ARG A 224 31.87 -7.30 24.53
N ARG A 225 31.13 -6.19 24.38
CA ARG A 225 31.49 -4.91 25.02
C ARG A 225 31.01 -4.86 26.47
N ARG A 226 31.92 -4.48 27.38
CA ARG A 226 31.57 -4.12 28.76
C ARG A 226 30.63 -2.91 28.78
N ARG A 227 29.69 -2.91 29.73
CA ARG A 227 28.74 -1.79 29.91
C ARG A 227 29.51 -0.49 30.16
N GLY A 228 29.23 0.52 29.35
CA GLY A 228 29.93 1.80 29.34
C GLY A 228 29.66 2.59 28.05
N SER A 229 30.42 3.65 27.81
CA SER A 229 30.22 4.55 26.67
C SER A 229 30.25 3.81 25.32
N ASN A 230 31.21 2.90 25.13
CA ASN A 230 31.33 2.13 23.89
C ASN A 230 30.16 1.15 23.67
N TYR A 231 29.63 0.56 24.76
CA TYR A 231 28.45 -0.28 24.71
C TYR A 231 27.21 0.54 24.30
N GLU A 232 26.98 1.69 24.92
CA GLU A 232 25.82 2.54 24.58
C GLU A 232 25.92 3.11 23.16
N LYS A 233 27.11 3.52 22.70
CA LYS A 233 27.35 3.91 21.30
C LYS A 233 26.97 2.79 20.32
N THR A 234 27.40 1.55 20.61
CA THR A 234 27.11 0.38 19.75
C THR A 234 25.62 0.02 19.77
N LYS A 235 24.98 0.09 20.93
CA LYS A 235 23.54 -0.12 21.10
C LYS A 235 22.71 0.89 20.31
N ILE A 236 23.12 2.16 20.29
CA ILE A 236 22.48 3.19 19.45
C ILE A 236 22.70 2.90 17.97
N LYS A 237 23.91 2.48 17.55
CA LYS A 237 24.18 2.06 16.16
C LYS A 237 23.27 0.90 15.74
N LEU A 238 23.14 -0.12 16.59
CA LEU A 238 22.23 -1.25 16.37
C LEU A 238 20.77 -0.79 16.26
N ALA A 239 20.32 0.08 17.17
CA ALA A 239 18.97 0.64 17.13
C ALA A 239 18.71 1.46 15.85
N LYS A 240 19.70 2.21 15.36
CA LYS A 240 19.62 2.94 14.08
C LYS A 240 19.53 1.99 12.89
N ALA A 241 20.26 0.87 12.90
CA ALA A 241 20.20 -0.14 11.85
C ALA A 241 18.79 -0.78 11.77
N TYR A 242 18.24 -1.22 12.92
CA TYR A 242 16.86 -1.71 12.98
C TYR A 242 15.83 -0.66 12.58
N GLU A 243 16.01 0.60 13.00
CA GLU A 243 15.08 1.66 12.61
C GLU A 243 15.09 1.90 11.10
N ARG A 244 16.26 1.86 10.45
CA ARG A 244 16.37 1.98 8.99
C ARG A 244 15.65 0.84 8.29
N LEU A 245 15.90 -0.40 8.71
CA LEU A 245 15.21 -1.59 8.20
C LEU A 245 13.69 -1.44 8.29
N VAL A 246 13.18 -1.13 9.49
CA VAL A 246 11.74 -0.95 9.72
C VAL A 246 11.19 0.19 8.86
N SER A 247 11.94 1.28 8.70
CA SER A 247 11.50 2.43 7.90
C SER A 247 11.42 2.08 6.41
N GLN A 248 12.39 1.35 5.85
CA GLN A 248 12.38 0.90 4.46
C GLN A 248 11.21 -0.04 4.18
N ARG A 249 11.00 -1.01 5.08
CA ARG A 249 9.87 -1.93 4.99
C ARG A 249 8.53 -1.19 5.08
N ASP A 250 8.39 -0.29 6.05
CA ASP A 250 7.16 0.48 6.24
C ASP A 250 6.86 1.38 5.05
N ASP A 251 7.89 1.97 4.44
CA ASP A 251 7.76 2.80 3.24
C ASP A 251 7.23 1.98 2.05
N PHE A 252 7.85 0.82 1.77
CA PHE A 252 7.39 -0.12 0.74
C PHE A 252 5.93 -0.54 0.97
N LEU A 253 5.60 -1.00 2.18
CA LEU A 253 4.25 -1.46 2.51
C LEU A 253 3.21 -0.33 2.42
N HIS A 254 3.54 0.88 2.87
CA HIS A 254 2.61 2.02 2.79
C HIS A 254 2.35 2.48 1.36
N LYS A 255 3.38 2.43 0.50
CA LYS A 255 3.28 2.77 -0.93
C LYS A 255 2.47 1.74 -1.68
N LEU A 256 2.74 0.45 -1.46
CA LEU A 256 2.01 -0.64 -2.09
C LEU A 256 0.54 -0.68 -1.64
N SER A 257 0.26 -0.59 -0.33
CA SER A 257 -1.13 -0.56 0.17
C SER A 257 -1.90 0.68 -0.30
N LYS A 258 -1.22 1.84 -0.45
CA LYS A 258 -1.83 3.04 -1.05
C LYS A 258 -2.20 2.82 -2.51
N PHE A 259 -1.37 2.11 -3.28
CA PHE A 259 -1.67 1.80 -4.67
C PHE A 259 -2.96 0.98 -4.80
N TYR A 260 -3.08 -0.13 -4.07
CA TYR A 260 -4.28 -0.96 -4.16
C TYR A 260 -5.54 -0.21 -3.71
N VAL A 261 -5.47 0.49 -2.57
CA VAL A 261 -6.62 1.25 -2.06
C VAL A 261 -7.02 2.43 -2.96
N LYS A 262 -6.11 2.95 -3.79
CA LYS A 262 -6.44 4.04 -4.71
C LYS A 262 -7.10 3.55 -6.00
N ASN A 263 -6.79 2.33 -6.45
CA ASN A 263 -7.11 1.85 -7.80
C ASN A 263 -8.22 0.79 -7.85
N TYR A 264 -8.58 0.20 -6.72
CA TYR A 264 -9.59 -0.86 -6.63
C TYR A 264 -10.64 -0.55 -5.58
N ASP A 265 -11.87 -0.93 -5.86
CA ASP A 265 -13.02 -0.74 -4.97
C ASP A 265 -13.16 -1.92 -3.98
N VAL A 266 -12.75 -3.12 -4.42
CA VAL A 266 -12.72 -4.34 -3.62
C VAL A 266 -11.36 -5.03 -3.76
N ILE A 267 -10.78 -5.43 -2.63
CA ILE A 267 -9.49 -6.12 -2.57
C ILE A 267 -9.70 -7.42 -1.80
N CYS A 268 -9.57 -8.56 -2.46
CA CYS A 268 -9.66 -9.87 -1.82
C CYS A 268 -8.26 -10.34 -1.43
N VAL A 269 -8.06 -10.72 -0.17
CA VAL A 269 -6.79 -11.22 0.37
C VAL A 269 -7.04 -12.50 1.16
N GLU A 270 -6.03 -13.35 1.32
CA GLU A 270 -6.18 -14.53 2.19
C GLU A 270 -6.14 -14.18 3.68
N ASP A 271 -7.01 -14.82 4.47
CA ASP A 271 -6.90 -14.83 5.94
C ASP A 271 -5.74 -15.75 6.37
N LEU A 272 -4.52 -15.26 6.21
CA LEU A 272 -3.34 -16.02 6.59
C LEU A 272 -3.21 -16.14 8.10
N GLN A 273 -3.20 -17.38 8.58
CA GLN A 273 -2.84 -17.71 9.97
C GLN A 273 -1.32 -17.61 10.20
N ILE A 274 -0.76 -16.40 10.06
CA ILE A 274 0.69 -16.12 10.12
C ILE A 274 1.34 -16.69 11.39
N LYS A 275 0.64 -16.65 12.53
CA LYS A 275 1.14 -17.22 13.80
C LYS A 275 1.45 -18.72 13.71
N ASN A 276 0.66 -19.45 12.93
CA ASN A 276 0.87 -20.88 12.70
C ASN A 276 2.00 -21.09 11.68
N MET A 277 2.06 -20.27 10.64
CA MET A 277 3.11 -20.36 9.61
C MET A 277 4.52 -20.10 10.16
N VAL A 278 4.67 -19.16 11.11
CA VAL A 278 5.97 -18.83 11.73
C VAL A 278 6.47 -19.96 12.66
N ARG A 279 5.61 -20.91 13.07
CA ARG A 279 6.06 -22.09 13.84
C ARG A 279 6.90 -23.04 12.99
N ASN A 280 6.80 -22.99 11.66
CA ASN A 280 7.73 -23.70 10.79
C ASN A 280 9.09 -22.99 10.80
N HIS A 281 10.05 -23.59 11.50
CA HIS A 281 11.36 -22.99 11.75
C HIS A 281 12.13 -22.64 10.46
N ASN A 282 11.95 -23.41 9.37
CA ASN A 282 12.72 -23.25 8.12
C ASN A 282 12.32 -22.00 7.32
N LEU A 283 11.06 -21.57 7.41
CA LEU A 283 10.54 -20.40 6.68
C LEU A 283 10.25 -19.21 7.58
N SER A 284 10.32 -19.40 8.91
CA SER A 284 9.98 -18.40 9.93
C SER A 284 10.62 -17.03 9.67
N GLN A 285 11.91 -16.99 9.35
CA GLN A 285 12.65 -15.75 9.10
C GLN A 285 12.13 -15.01 7.87
N LYS A 286 11.89 -15.72 6.76
CA LYS A 286 11.42 -15.13 5.50
C LYS A 286 9.97 -14.62 5.62
N ILE A 287 9.12 -15.38 6.32
CA ILE A 287 7.74 -14.97 6.62
C ILE A 287 7.71 -13.71 7.49
N LEU A 288 8.57 -13.66 8.52
CA LEU A 288 8.68 -12.50 9.39
C LEU A 288 9.25 -11.26 8.69
N ASP A 289 10.17 -11.45 7.72
CA ASP A 289 10.67 -10.34 6.91
C ASP A 289 9.55 -9.75 6.04
N ALA A 290 8.84 -10.61 5.31
CA ALA A 290 7.77 -10.24 4.39
C ALA A 290 6.64 -9.44 5.06
N SER A 291 6.34 -9.68 6.34
CA SER A 291 5.42 -8.83 7.11
C SER A 291 4.00 -8.69 6.51
N TRP A 292 3.46 -9.73 5.87
CA TRP A 292 2.14 -9.71 5.23
C TRP A 292 1.02 -9.26 6.16
N GLY A 293 1.04 -9.66 7.43
CA GLY A 293 0.02 -9.23 8.40
C GLY A 293 0.03 -7.71 8.63
N LYS A 294 1.18 -7.06 8.49
CA LYS A 294 1.26 -5.59 8.51
C LYS A 294 0.72 -4.99 7.21
N PHE A 295 1.01 -5.61 6.07
CA PHE A 295 0.48 -5.19 4.76
C PHE A 295 -1.05 -5.23 4.74
N ILE A 296 -1.65 -6.37 5.08
CA ILE A 296 -3.10 -6.58 5.16
C ILE A 296 -3.72 -5.55 6.10
N ARG A 297 -3.18 -5.39 7.32
CA ARG A 297 -3.65 -4.35 8.24
C ARG A 297 -3.60 -2.95 7.63
N LEU A 298 -2.55 -2.60 6.88
CA LEU A 298 -2.46 -1.30 6.23
C LEU A 298 -3.47 -1.14 5.09
N LEU A 299 -3.85 -2.22 4.40
CA LEU A 299 -4.96 -2.20 3.43
C LEU A 299 -6.28 -1.87 4.13
N HIS A 300 -6.63 -2.57 5.22
CA HIS A 300 -7.84 -2.27 6.01
C HIS A 300 -7.82 -0.82 6.53
N GLU A 301 -6.76 -0.41 7.23
CA GLU A 301 -6.64 0.95 7.81
C GLU A 301 -6.79 2.05 6.75
N LYS A 302 -6.28 1.83 5.54
CA LYS A 302 -6.37 2.80 4.44
C LYS A 302 -7.72 2.77 3.75
N ALA A 303 -8.31 1.59 3.56
CA ALA A 303 -9.66 1.43 3.01
C ALA A 303 -10.70 2.13 3.89
N GLU A 304 -10.67 1.87 5.20
CA GLU A 304 -11.52 2.55 6.20
C GLU A 304 -11.34 4.07 6.16
N ARG A 305 -10.11 4.55 5.99
CA ARG A 305 -9.80 5.98 5.91
C ARG A 305 -10.31 6.63 4.62
N ALA A 306 -10.20 5.93 3.49
CA ALA A 306 -10.51 6.49 2.19
C ALA A 306 -12.03 6.55 1.94
N ALA A 307 -12.81 5.72 2.66
CA ALA A 307 -14.27 5.64 2.57
C ALA A 307 -14.82 5.39 1.15
N CYS A 308 -13.96 4.93 0.24
CA CYS A 308 -14.27 4.53 -1.13
C CYS A 308 -13.98 3.04 -1.41
N VAL A 309 -13.01 2.42 -0.71
CA VAL A 309 -12.75 0.97 -0.84
C VAL A 309 -13.62 0.22 0.15
N ARG A 310 -14.56 -0.57 -0.36
CA ARG A 310 -15.68 -1.11 0.42
C ARG A 310 -15.27 -2.30 1.29
N VAL A 311 -14.42 -3.21 0.81
CA VAL A 311 -14.08 -4.42 1.58
C VAL A 311 -12.69 -4.93 1.22
N VAL A 312 -11.83 -5.08 2.24
CA VAL A 312 -10.75 -6.07 2.17
C VAL A 312 -11.38 -7.38 2.62
N VAL A 313 -11.62 -8.30 1.67
CA VAL A 313 -12.30 -9.57 1.97
C VAL A 313 -11.23 -10.58 2.30
N ASP A 314 -11.15 -10.94 3.58
CA ASP A 314 -10.32 -12.04 4.06
C ASP A 314 -11.00 -13.37 3.68
N VAL A 315 -10.42 -14.13 2.76
CA VAL A 315 -10.96 -15.43 2.34
C VAL A 315 -10.25 -16.58 3.06
N PRO A 316 -10.93 -17.70 3.35
CA PRO A 316 -10.29 -18.88 3.91
C PRO A 316 -9.15 -19.39 2.99
N PRO A 317 -7.94 -19.63 3.52
CA PRO A 317 -6.79 -20.03 2.71
C PRO A 317 -6.86 -21.50 2.22
N LYS A 318 -7.78 -22.32 2.76
CA LYS A 318 -7.87 -23.74 2.40
C LYS A 318 -8.28 -23.91 0.94
N GLY A 319 -7.47 -24.59 0.13
CA GLY A 319 -7.81 -24.91 -1.27
C GLY A 319 -7.46 -23.83 -2.31
N THR A 320 -6.93 -22.68 -1.90
CA THR A 320 -6.53 -21.62 -2.87
C THR A 320 -5.32 -22.05 -3.71
N SER A 321 -4.38 -22.80 -3.13
CA SER A 321 -3.23 -23.38 -3.84
C SER A 321 -3.26 -24.90 -4.01
N GLU A 322 -4.39 -25.54 -3.71
CA GLU A 322 -4.53 -27.01 -3.79
C GLU A 322 -4.51 -27.48 -5.25
N GLY A 323 -3.83 -28.60 -5.50
CA GLY A 323 -3.60 -29.14 -6.85
C GLY A 323 -2.50 -28.43 -7.66
N LEU A 324 -1.82 -27.41 -7.12
CA LEU A 324 -0.77 -26.67 -7.82
C LEU A 324 0.62 -27.03 -7.31
N SER A 325 1.51 -27.46 -8.21
CA SER A 325 2.93 -27.66 -7.90
C SER A 325 3.60 -26.33 -7.56
N TYR A 326 4.53 -26.34 -6.59
CA TYR A 326 5.34 -25.17 -6.24
C TYR A 326 6.15 -24.62 -7.43
N ASN A 327 6.52 -25.50 -8.36
CA ASN A 327 7.29 -25.14 -9.55
C ASN A 327 6.42 -24.58 -10.68
N ASN A 328 5.09 -24.60 -10.55
CA ASN A 328 4.21 -24.02 -11.56
C ASN A 328 4.37 -22.48 -11.54
N PRO A 329 4.81 -21.86 -12.66
CA PRO A 329 5.02 -20.41 -12.73
C PRO A 329 3.73 -19.59 -12.53
N TYR A 330 2.57 -20.19 -12.79
CA TYR A 330 1.25 -19.57 -12.68
C TYR A 330 0.56 -19.87 -11.35
N ARG A 331 1.19 -20.62 -10.43
CA ARG A 331 0.61 -21.01 -9.14
C ARG A 331 -0.02 -19.82 -8.42
N ASP A 332 0.77 -18.78 -8.21
CA ASP A 332 0.39 -17.62 -7.40
C ASP A 332 -0.71 -16.79 -8.10
N PHE A 333 -0.69 -16.74 -9.44
CA PHE A 333 -1.75 -16.10 -10.23
C PHE A 333 -3.08 -16.85 -10.14
N ILE A 334 -3.05 -18.19 -10.28
CA ILE A 334 -4.24 -19.04 -10.14
C ILE A 334 -4.82 -18.90 -8.72
N SER A 335 -3.95 -18.86 -7.70
CA SER A 335 -4.37 -18.58 -6.32
C SER A 335 -5.03 -17.20 -6.19
N ALA A 336 -4.47 -16.15 -6.79
CA ALA A 336 -5.08 -14.81 -6.81
C ALA A 336 -6.49 -14.80 -7.44
N CYS A 337 -6.69 -15.51 -8.56
CA CYS A 337 -8.02 -15.66 -9.18
C CYS A 337 -9.01 -16.39 -8.26
N ARG A 338 -8.60 -17.50 -7.67
CA ARG A 338 -9.43 -18.25 -6.69
C ARG A 338 -9.80 -17.39 -5.47
N ILE A 339 -8.88 -16.55 -5.00
CA ILE A 339 -9.12 -15.60 -3.91
C ILE A 339 -10.18 -14.58 -4.30
N LYS A 340 -10.07 -13.99 -5.49
CA LYS A 340 -11.07 -13.05 -6.03
C LYS A 340 -12.45 -13.71 -6.19
N MET A 341 -12.51 -14.92 -6.77
CA MET A 341 -13.75 -15.68 -6.91
C MET A 341 -14.45 -15.89 -5.57
N ARG A 342 -13.71 -16.35 -4.56
CA ARG A 342 -14.26 -16.60 -3.21
C ARG A 342 -14.71 -15.32 -2.51
N GLY A 343 -14.01 -14.21 -2.75
CA GLY A 343 -14.32 -12.95 -2.10
C GLY A 343 -15.43 -12.13 -2.75
N TRP A 344 -15.69 -12.31 -4.05
CA TRP A 344 -16.61 -11.45 -4.81
C TRP A 344 -17.50 -12.15 -5.86
N GLY A 345 -17.37 -13.46 -6.07
CA GLY A 345 -18.29 -14.22 -6.95
C GLY A 345 -18.23 -13.88 -8.45
N SER A 346 -17.20 -13.17 -8.91
CA SER A 346 -17.03 -12.86 -10.34
C SER A 346 -16.49 -14.10 -11.08
N PRO A 347 -17.11 -14.54 -12.21
CA PRO A 347 -16.56 -15.61 -13.01
C PRO A 347 -15.24 -15.18 -13.65
N ASP A 348 -14.27 -16.11 -13.70
CA ASP A 348 -13.02 -15.91 -14.44
C ASP A 348 -13.32 -15.87 -15.94
N PRO A 349 -12.56 -15.11 -16.76
CA PRO A 349 -12.45 -15.44 -18.16
C PRO A 349 -11.89 -16.86 -18.31
N PRO A 350 -12.36 -17.65 -19.30
CA PRO A 350 -12.00 -19.06 -19.44
C PRO A 350 -10.48 -19.26 -19.47
N ALA A 351 -10.03 -20.17 -18.61
CA ALA A 351 -8.64 -20.55 -18.41
C ALA A 351 -8.10 -21.36 -19.61
N GLU A 352 -7.79 -20.69 -20.72
CA GLU A 352 -7.17 -21.36 -21.89
C GLU A 352 -5.99 -20.60 -22.51
N ALA A 353 -5.46 -19.55 -21.85
CA ALA A 353 -4.22 -18.91 -22.27
C ALA A 353 -3.29 -18.69 -21.09
N GLU A 354 -2.06 -19.19 -21.21
CA GLU A 354 -0.96 -18.92 -20.29
C GLU A 354 -0.76 -17.39 -20.14
N PRO A 355 -1.04 -16.81 -18.96
CA PRO A 355 -1.00 -15.37 -18.78
C PRO A 355 0.45 -14.88 -18.69
N LEU A 356 0.83 -13.90 -19.51
CA LEU A 356 2.10 -13.18 -19.32
C LEU A 356 2.05 -12.42 -17.99
N LEU A 357 2.84 -12.88 -17.03
CA LEU A 357 3.00 -12.22 -15.73
C LEU A 357 4.01 -11.07 -15.85
N VAL A 358 3.67 -9.92 -15.26
CA VAL A 358 4.50 -8.73 -15.27
C VAL A 358 5.20 -8.60 -13.92
N GLU A 359 6.50 -8.82 -13.90
CA GLU A 359 7.32 -8.58 -12.71
C GLU A 359 7.51 -7.08 -12.46
N ILE A 360 7.22 -6.64 -11.24
CA ILE A 360 7.39 -5.26 -10.80
C ILE A 360 8.50 -5.23 -9.76
N PRO A 361 9.66 -4.62 -10.06
CA PRO A 361 10.76 -4.48 -9.13
C PRO A 361 10.34 -3.70 -7.88
N ALA A 362 10.82 -4.11 -6.71
CA ALA A 362 10.49 -3.42 -5.46
C ALA A 362 11.07 -2.00 -5.43
N SER A 363 12.17 -1.75 -6.15
CA SER A 363 12.76 -0.42 -6.35
C SER A 363 11.79 0.55 -7.00
N SER A 364 11.03 0.11 -8.01
CA SER A 364 10.03 0.97 -8.70
C SER A 364 8.97 1.49 -7.74
N ILE A 365 8.57 0.68 -6.76
CA ILE A 365 7.62 1.06 -5.71
C ILE A 365 8.25 2.08 -4.75
N ILE A 366 9.52 1.89 -4.40
CA ILE A 366 10.26 2.72 -3.44
C ILE A 366 10.63 4.08 -4.05
N GLU A 367 11.16 4.12 -5.27
CA GLU A 367 11.69 5.33 -5.90
C GLU A 367 10.58 6.23 -6.45
N ALA A 368 9.60 5.65 -7.16
CA ALA A 368 8.59 6.43 -7.86
C ALA A 368 7.40 6.86 -6.97
N GLY A 369 7.33 6.33 -5.74
CA GLY A 369 6.24 6.58 -4.80
C GLY A 369 4.97 5.84 -5.17
N SER A 370 4.78 4.62 -4.64
CA SER A 370 3.80 3.62 -5.14
C SER A 370 4.23 3.12 -6.52
N PRO A 371 3.95 1.86 -6.91
CA PRO A 371 4.22 1.45 -8.28
C PRO A 371 3.48 2.44 -9.17
N GLN A 372 4.25 3.23 -9.92
CA GLN A 372 3.69 3.97 -11.03
C GLN A 372 3.10 2.88 -11.93
N PRO A 373 1.84 2.97 -12.35
CA PRO A 373 1.45 2.24 -13.54
C PRO A 373 2.52 2.59 -14.58
N SER A 374 3.20 1.57 -15.10
CA SER A 374 4.12 1.70 -16.22
C SER A 374 3.55 2.74 -17.19
N GLY A 375 4.29 3.85 -17.34
CA GLY A 375 3.83 5.20 -17.69
C GLY A 375 2.46 5.34 -18.35
N VAL A 376 1.46 5.79 -17.59
CA VAL A 376 0.38 6.65 -18.09
C VAL A 376 0.00 7.60 -16.97
N GLY A 377 -0.02 8.91 -17.28
CA GLY A 377 -0.50 9.95 -16.39
C GLY A 377 -1.92 9.68 -15.88
N SER A 378 -2.36 10.51 -14.94
CA SER A 378 -3.65 10.44 -14.26
C SER A 378 -4.88 10.73 -15.16
N SER A 379 -4.96 10.14 -16.33
CA SER A 379 -6.17 10.08 -17.15
C SER A 379 -6.79 8.70 -17.01
N ARG A 380 -8.11 8.60 -17.20
CA ARG A 380 -8.79 7.35 -17.53
C ARG A 380 -7.95 6.54 -18.54
N PRO A 381 -7.99 5.18 -18.51
CA PRO A 381 -7.25 4.38 -19.49
C PRO A 381 -7.56 4.92 -20.89
N ARG A 382 -6.50 5.19 -21.66
CA ARG A 382 -6.65 5.80 -22.99
C ARG A 382 -7.40 4.80 -23.86
N ARG A 383 -8.60 5.18 -24.30
CA ARG A 383 -9.48 4.29 -25.06
C ARG A 383 -9.04 4.25 -26.52
N VAL A 384 -8.83 3.05 -27.04
CA VAL A 384 -8.59 2.79 -28.46
C VAL A 384 -9.69 1.88 -28.98
N TRP A 385 -10.29 2.27 -30.09
CA TRP A 385 -11.33 1.48 -30.73
C TRP A 385 -10.73 0.55 -31.78
N ASN A 386 -11.43 -0.52 -32.13
CA ASN A 386 -11.11 -1.33 -33.30
C ASN A 386 -12.40 -1.79 -33.98
N ILE A 387 -12.37 -1.95 -35.30
CA ILE A 387 -13.54 -2.30 -36.10
C ILE A 387 -13.16 -3.13 -37.32
N GLY A 388 -13.69 -4.34 -37.47
CA GLY A 388 -13.51 -5.12 -38.71
C GLY A 388 -14.58 -4.70 -39.72
N TYR A 389 -14.26 -4.42 -40.99
CA TYR A 389 -15.26 -3.87 -41.91
C TYR A 389 -16.04 -4.89 -42.75
N GLY A 390 -15.79 -6.20 -42.58
CA GLY A 390 -16.13 -7.29 -43.50
C GLY A 390 -17.44 -7.22 -44.29
N SER A 391 -18.52 -6.65 -43.75
CA SER A 391 -19.82 -6.48 -44.43
C SER A 391 -20.41 -5.07 -44.32
N LEU A 392 -19.62 -4.06 -43.92
CA LEU A 392 -20.13 -2.70 -43.67
C LEU A 392 -20.41 -1.92 -44.97
N SER A 393 -21.59 -1.29 -45.03
CA SER A 393 -21.85 -0.22 -46.00
C SER A 393 -21.10 1.07 -45.63
N LYS A 394 -20.90 1.96 -46.61
CA LYS A 394 -20.24 3.25 -46.38
C LYS A 394 -21.01 4.12 -45.37
N GLU A 395 -22.34 4.13 -45.43
CA GLU A 395 -23.21 4.91 -44.54
C GLU A 395 -23.14 4.38 -43.11
N ARG A 396 -23.20 3.05 -42.94
CA ARG A 396 -23.12 2.41 -41.62
C ARG A 396 -21.76 2.65 -40.99
N PHE A 397 -20.68 2.52 -41.76
CA PHE A 397 -19.32 2.78 -41.30
C PHE A 397 -19.15 4.22 -40.78
N LEU A 398 -19.58 5.22 -41.57
CA LEU A 398 -19.50 6.63 -41.13
C LEU A 398 -20.39 6.92 -39.90
N THR A 399 -21.56 6.28 -39.82
CA THR A 399 -22.46 6.41 -38.66
C THR A 399 -21.79 5.88 -37.39
N LEU A 400 -21.11 4.73 -37.47
CA LEU A 400 -20.35 4.17 -36.36
C LEU A 400 -19.17 5.06 -35.96
N MET A 401 -18.42 5.60 -36.93
CA MET A 401 -17.31 6.50 -36.62
C MET A 401 -17.79 7.76 -35.89
N LYS A 402 -18.92 8.34 -36.32
CA LYS A 402 -19.55 9.48 -35.63
C LYS A 402 -20.06 9.11 -34.23
N ALA A 403 -20.76 7.99 -34.08
CA ALA A 403 -21.33 7.54 -32.81
C ALA A 403 -20.26 7.32 -31.72
N HIS A 404 -19.07 6.85 -32.13
CA HIS A 404 -17.93 6.63 -31.23
C HIS A 404 -16.95 7.82 -31.19
N ASN A 405 -17.29 8.95 -31.82
CA ASN A 405 -16.48 10.16 -31.88
C ASN A 405 -15.04 9.90 -32.38
N ILE A 406 -14.89 9.02 -33.39
CA ILE A 406 -13.61 8.65 -33.99
C ILE A 406 -13.16 9.77 -34.93
N ASN A 407 -11.92 10.22 -34.77
CA ASN A 407 -11.30 11.24 -35.63
C ASN A 407 -9.99 10.78 -36.27
N ILE A 408 -9.49 9.58 -35.91
CA ILE A 408 -8.32 8.95 -36.54
C ILE A 408 -8.64 7.48 -36.83
N ILE A 409 -8.45 7.05 -38.09
CA ILE A 409 -8.50 5.65 -38.47
C ILE A 409 -7.11 5.17 -38.86
N VAL A 410 -6.69 4.07 -38.23
CA VAL A 410 -5.43 3.39 -38.53
C VAL A 410 -5.71 2.08 -39.24
N ASP A 411 -5.35 2.02 -40.51
CA ASP A 411 -5.46 0.83 -41.33
C ASP A 411 -4.24 -0.08 -41.13
N VAL A 412 -4.47 -1.23 -40.49
CA VAL A 412 -3.44 -2.22 -40.21
C VAL A 412 -3.47 -3.39 -41.20
N ARG A 413 -4.12 -3.25 -42.35
CA ARG A 413 -4.04 -4.26 -43.42
C ARG A 413 -2.67 -4.20 -44.08
N ARG A 414 -2.02 -5.37 -44.25
CA ARG A 414 -0.72 -5.47 -44.94
C ARG A 414 -0.75 -4.82 -46.32
N TRP A 415 -1.81 -5.10 -47.06
CA TRP A 415 -2.15 -4.43 -48.30
C TRP A 415 -3.53 -3.78 -48.12
N PRO A 416 -3.66 -2.45 -48.24
CA PRO A 416 -4.91 -1.73 -48.00
C PRO A 416 -5.89 -1.85 -49.19
N THR A 417 -6.03 -3.05 -49.75
CA THR A 417 -6.98 -3.37 -50.81
C THR A 417 -8.22 -4.07 -50.21
N SER A 418 -9.34 -4.06 -50.95
CA SER A 418 -10.59 -4.71 -50.54
C SER A 418 -11.44 -5.08 -51.76
N LYS A 419 -12.28 -6.12 -51.62
CA LYS A 419 -13.35 -6.43 -52.58
C LYS A 419 -14.51 -5.42 -52.50
N ILE A 420 -14.65 -4.76 -51.35
CA ILE A 420 -15.64 -3.71 -51.13
C ILE A 420 -15.01 -2.38 -51.54
N ASP A 421 -15.60 -1.73 -52.55
CA ASP A 421 -14.99 -0.60 -53.26
C ASP A 421 -14.64 0.58 -52.34
N HIS A 422 -15.53 0.95 -51.41
CA HIS A 422 -15.29 2.04 -50.45
C HIS A 422 -14.27 1.72 -49.35
N PHE A 423 -13.73 0.50 -49.29
CA PHE A 423 -12.63 0.12 -48.40
C PHE A 423 -11.30 -0.10 -49.12
N LYS A 424 -11.22 0.20 -50.43
CA LYS A 424 -9.92 0.39 -51.11
C LYS A 424 -9.26 1.66 -50.56
N LYS A 425 -7.93 1.67 -50.47
CA LYS A 425 -7.16 2.75 -49.82
C LYS A 425 -7.60 4.14 -50.29
N GLU A 426 -7.61 4.36 -51.59
CA GLU A 426 -7.86 5.66 -52.22
C GLU A 426 -9.29 6.14 -51.93
N ASN A 427 -10.26 5.23 -52.06
CA ASN A 427 -11.67 5.50 -51.80
C ASN A 427 -11.94 5.73 -50.31
N LEU A 428 -11.32 4.94 -49.44
CA LEU A 428 -11.46 5.07 -47.99
C LEU A 428 -10.83 6.36 -47.49
N GLU A 429 -9.66 6.73 -48.00
CA GLU A 429 -8.99 7.98 -47.67
C GLU A 429 -9.83 9.20 -48.08
N SER A 430 -10.38 9.19 -49.30
CA SER A 430 -11.33 10.23 -49.78
C SER A 430 -12.61 10.29 -48.94
N LEU A 431 -13.21 9.13 -48.62
CA LEU A 431 -14.41 9.03 -47.78
C LEU A 431 -14.19 9.61 -46.38
N LEU A 432 -13.04 9.31 -45.77
CA LEU A 432 -12.69 9.80 -44.43
C LEU A 432 -12.32 11.27 -44.43
N GLN A 433 -11.63 11.76 -45.48
CA GLN A 433 -11.33 13.17 -45.66
C GLN A 433 -12.62 14.00 -45.74
N GLY A 434 -13.62 13.55 -46.51
CA GLY A 434 -14.95 14.19 -46.57
C GLY A 434 -15.70 14.20 -45.24
N ALA A 435 -15.37 13.30 -44.31
CA ALA A 435 -15.94 13.22 -42.97
C ALA A 435 -15.08 13.91 -41.89
N GLY A 436 -13.95 14.53 -42.25
CA GLY A 436 -13.02 15.15 -41.30
C GLY A 436 -12.25 14.15 -40.42
N ILE A 437 -12.12 12.90 -40.86
CA ILE A 437 -11.42 11.82 -40.14
C ILE A 437 -10.05 11.59 -40.77
N LYS A 438 -8.99 11.61 -39.96
CA LYS A 438 -7.62 11.39 -40.42
C LYS A 438 -7.39 9.90 -40.74
N TYR A 439 -6.94 9.60 -41.96
CA TYR A 439 -6.52 8.26 -42.35
C TYR A 439 -5.00 8.06 -42.16
N VAL A 440 -4.58 6.94 -41.58
CA VAL A 440 -3.18 6.54 -41.46
C VAL A 440 -3.02 5.07 -41.79
N TRP A 441 -2.14 4.73 -42.72
CA TRP A 441 -1.83 3.33 -43.05
C TRP A 441 -0.56 2.86 -42.33
N LEU A 442 -0.70 1.85 -41.46
CA LEU A 442 0.40 1.20 -40.75
C LEU A 442 0.58 -0.28 -41.15
N GLY A 443 0.04 -0.72 -42.29
CA GLY A 443 0.18 -2.10 -42.77
C GLY A 443 1.62 -2.57 -42.99
N HIS A 444 2.54 -1.66 -43.31
CA HIS A 444 3.96 -2.01 -43.42
C HIS A 444 4.53 -2.45 -42.06
N LYS A 445 4.11 -1.85 -40.93
CA LYS A 445 4.58 -2.18 -39.57
C LYS A 445 3.69 -3.15 -38.80
N LEU A 446 2.38 -3.08 -38.98
CA LEU A 446 1.40 -3.84 -38.18
C LEU A 446 0.51 -4.74 -39.03
N GLY A 447 0.84 -4.91 -40.31
CA GLY A 447 0.11 -5.79 -41.23
C GLY A 447 0.36 -7.27 -40.95
N GLY A 448 -0.69 -8.07 -41.19
CA GLY A 448 -0.63 -9.54 -41.23
C GLY A 448 0.26 -10.10 -42.35
N PHE A 449 0.17 -11.41 -42.60
CA PHE A 449 0.98 -12.12 -43.61
C PHE A 449 2.49 -11.98 -43.41
N ARG A 450 2.98 -12.34 -42.22
CA ARG A 450 4.40 -12.27 -41.84
C ARG A 450 5.07 -13.63 -41.97
N LYS A 451 6.29 -13.65 -42.53
CA LYS A 451 7.11 -14.86 -42.66
C LYS A 451 7.44 -15.41 -41.26
N GLY A 452 7.13 -16.69 -41.02
CA GLY A 452 7.31 -17.31 -39.69
C GLY A 452 6.20 -17.02 -38.68
N GLY A 453 5.09 -16.42 -39.12
CA GLY A 453 3.91 -16.18 -38.29
C GLY A 453 3.94 -14.84 -37.55
N TYR A 454 2.75 -14.36 -37.18
CA TYR A 454 2.62 -13.03 -36.56
C TYR A 454 3.19 -12.96 -35.15
N ARG A 455 3.19 -14.07 -34.37
CA ARG A 455 3.79 -14.09 -33.03
C ARG A 455 5.29 -13.77 -33.06
N LYS A 456 6.04 -14.45 -33.94
CA LYS A 456 7.48 -14.18 -34.11
C LYS A 456 7.75 -12.74 -34.59
N PHE A 457 6.81 -12.18 -35.34
CA PHE A 457 6.90 -10.79 -35.77
C PHE A 457 6.72 -9.79 -34.61
N MET A 458 6.02 -10.14 -33.53
CA MET A 458 5.86 -9.25 -32.37
C MET A 458 7.18 -8.93 -31.67
N ASP A 459 8.18 -9.80 -31.78
CA ASP A 459 9.52 -9.60 -31.21
C ASP A 459 10.42 -8.72 -32.10
N SER A 460 9.91 -8.22 -33.23
CA SER A 460 10.69 -7.42 -34.18
C SER A 460 10.70 -5.92 -33.81
N PRO A 461 11.80 -5.20 -34.08
CA PRO A 461 11.86 -3.75 -33.92
C PRO A 461 10.78 -3.01 -34.72
N GLU A 462 10.38 -3.56 -35.87
CA GLU A 462 9.34 -3.01 -36.74
C GLU A 462 7.96 -3.02 -36.07
N PHE A 463 7.63 -4.10 -35.34
CA PHE A 463 6.38 -4.19 -34.59
C PHE A 463 6.37 -3.19 -33.42
N ASP A 464 7.45 -3.11 -32.64
CA ASP A 464 7.57 -2.16 -31.53
C ASP A 464 7.50 -0.70 -32.00
N GLU A 465 8.05 -0.38 -33.17
CA GLU A 465 7.88 0.92 -33.80
C GLU A 465 6.41 1.18 -34.18
N GLY A 466 5.74 0.20 -34.78
CA GLY A 466 4.31 0.30 -35.11
C GLY A 466 3.43 0.56 -33.89
N ILE A 467 3.72 -0.10 -32.76
CA ILE A 467 3.02 0.13 -31.49
C ILE A 467 3.28 1.54 -30.96
N ARG A 468 4.53 2.04 -31.02
CA ARG A 468 4.85 3.43 -30.68
C ARG A 468 4.10 4.43 -31.56
N ASN A 469 3.97 4.16 -32.87
CA ASN A 469 3.16 4.98 -33.77
C ASN A 469 1.68 5.02 -33.35
N LEU A 470 1.09 3.87 -32.97
CA LEU A 470 -0.29 3.83 -32.46
C LEU A 470 -0.46 4.62 -31.17
N ILE A 471 0.49 4.51 -30.23
CA ILE A 471 0.49 5.27 -28.97
C ILE A 471 0.52 6.77 -29.27
N SER A 472 1.44 7.22 -30.13
CA SER A 472 1.55 8.63 -30.50
C SER A 472 0.27 9.15 -31.18
N LEU A 473 -0.34 8.37 -32.08
CA LEU A 473 -1.60 8.76 -32.73
C LEU A 473 -2.77 8.84 -31.73
N SER A 474 -2.82 7.94 -30.75
CA SER A 474 -3.83 7.96 -29.69
C SER A 474 -3.74 9.19 -28.78
N GLU A 475 -2.61 9.90 -28.77
CA GLU A 475 -2.46 11.17 -28.05
C GLU A 475 -3.09 12.34 -28.79
N SER A 476 -3.21 12.23 -30.11
CA SER A 476 -3.74 13.29 -30.98
C SER A 476 -5.24 13.21 -31.23
N GLY A 477 -5.91 12.13 -30.80
CA GLY A 477 -7.34 11.95 -31.01
C GLY A 477 -7.88 10.57 -30.67
N ASN A 478 -9.18 10.39 -30.89
CA ASN A 478 -9.90 9.12 -30.71
C ASN A 478 -9.60 8.20 -31.89
N LEU A 479 -8.74 7.22 -31.64
CA LEU A 479 -8.20 6.31 -32.63
C LEU A 479 -9.05 5.04 -32.78
N CYS A 480 -9.27 4.61 -34.02
CA CYS A 480 -9.85 3.32 -34.37
C CYS A 480 -8.93 2.48 -35.28
N ILE A 481 -8.66 1.23 -34.90
CA ILE A 481 -7.86 0.27 -35.68
C ILE A 481 -8.76 -0.50 -36.66
N LEU A 482 -8.50 -0.37 -37.95
CA LEU A 482 -9.27 -0.98 -39.03
C LEU A 482 -8.60 -2.23 -39.61
N CYS A 483 -9.38 -3.28 -39.83
CA CYS A 483 -9.00 -4.48 -40.59
C CYS A 483 -10.25 -5.07 -41.29
N LEU A 484 -10.08 -6.12 -42.09
CA LEU A 484 -11.17 -6.79 -42.80
C LEU A 484 -12.06 -7.62 -41.86
N GLU A 485 -11.48 -8.57 -41.13
CA GLU A 485 -12.18 -9.57 -40.33
C GLU A 485 -12.98 -8.93 -39.17
N PRO A 486 -14.31 -9.07 -39.12
CA PRO A 486 -15.15 -8.54 -38.04
C PRO A 486 -14.70 -8.95 -36.63
N ASP A 487 -14.37 -10.23 -36.41
CA ASP A 487 -13.91 -10.72 -35.12
C ASP A 487 -12.39 -10.52 -34.95
N PRO A 488 -11.93 -9.60 -34.07
CA PRO A 488 -10.51 -9.36 -33.87
C PRO A 488 -9.74 -10.61 -33.43
N LYS A 489 -10.38 -11.60 -32.79
CA LYS A 489 -9.75 -12.86 -32.36
C LYS A 489 -9.30 -13.75 -33.52
N ARG A 490 -9.95 -13.59 -34.69
CA ARG A 490 -9.70 -14.36 -35.92
C ARG A 490 -8.68 -13.71 -36.85
N CYS A 491 -8.18 -12.51 -36.52
CA CYS A 491 -7.18 -11.82 -37.32
C CYS A 491 -5.96 -11.38 -36.50
N HIS A 492 -4.98 -10.78 -37.18
CA HIS A 492 -3.75 -10.33 -36.55
C HIS A 492 -3.94 -9.17 -35.56
N ARG A 493 -5.09 -8.48 -35.61
CA ARG A 493 -5.40 -7.41 -34.64
C ARG A 493 -5.40 -7.89 -33.21
N ARG A 494 -5.73 -9.17 -32.93
CA ARG A 494 -5.64 -9.72 -31.57
C ARG A 494 -4.29 -9.45 -30.92
N TYR A 495 -3.21 -9.54 -31.67
CA TYR A 495 -1.85 -9.33 -31.17
C TYR A 495 -1.53 -7.84 -30.93
N ILE A 496 -2.07 -6.96 -31.77
CA ILE A 496 -1.95 -5.51 -31.60
C ILE A 496 -2.75 -5.06 -30.38
N ILE A 497 -3.99 -5.55 -30.26
CA ILE A 497 -4.90 -5.31 -29.13
C ILE A 497 -4.27 -5.81 -27.84
N GLU A 498 -3.76 -7.04 -27.83
CA GLU A 498 -3.07 -7.63 -26.67
C GLU A 498 -1.87 -6.78 -26.24
N ARG A 499 -1.05 -6.34 -27.19
CA ARG A 499 0.11 -5.47 -26.91
C ARG A 499 -0.32 -4.12 -26.35
N LEU A 500 -1.32 -3.45 -26.92
CA LEU A 500 -1.81 -2.18 -26.39
C LEU A 500 -2.47 -2.32 -25.02
N SER A 501 -3.26 -3.38 -24.80
CA SER A 501 -3.84 -3.70 -23.49
C SER A 501 -2.75 -3.92 -22.43
N SER A 502 -1.64 -4.61 -22.79
CA SER A 502 -0.49 -4.79 -21.89
C SER A 502 0.19 -3.46 -21.50
N LEU A 503 0.02 -2.42 -22.31
CA LEU A 503 0.52 -1.06 -22.07
C LEU A 503 -0.52 -0.17 -21.36
N GLY A 504 -1.65 -0.72 -20.91
CA GLY A 504 -2.64 0.00 -20.12
C GLY A 504 -3.71 0.75 -20.92
N PHE A 505 -3.84 0.48 -22.22
CA PHE A 505 -4.93 1.03 -23.05
C PHE A 505 -6.25 0.28 -22.82
N ASP A 506 -7.37 1.01 -22.81
CA ASP A 506 -8.72 0.42 -22.83
C ASP A 506 -9.11 0.15 -24.28
N ILE A 507 -9.14 -1.12 -24.69
CA ILE A 507 -9.46 -1.49 -26.07
C ILE A 507 -10.92 -1.90 -26.17
N SER A 508 -11.69 -1.21 -27.00
CA SER A 508 -13.10 -1.51 -27.25
C SER A 508 -13.33 -1.91 -28.72
N ASN A 509 -14.11 -2.96 -28.94
CA ASN A 509 -14.54 -3.36 -30.29
C ASN A 509 -15.82 -2.61 -30.66
N ILE A 510 -15.89 -2.09 -31.89
CA ILE A 510 -17.14 -1.54 -32.43
C ILE A 510 -17.88 -2.70 -33.09
N GLU A 511 -18.90 -3.19 -32.42
CA GLU A 511 -19.82 -4.22 -32.92
C GLU A 511 -20.94 -3.58 -33.74
N TYR A 512 -21.45 -4.28 -34.75
CA TYR A 512 -22.43 -3.74 -35.68
C TYR A 512 -23.36 -4.78 -36.29
#